data_AF-A0A2D5A8C9-F1
#
_entry.id   AF-A0A2D5A8C9-F1
#
_cell.length_a   1.000
_cell.length_b   1.000
_cell.length_c   1.000
_cell.angle_alpha   90.00
_cell.angle_beta   90.00
_cell.angle_gamma   90.00
#
_symmetry.space_group_name_H-M   'P 1'
#
loop_
_entity.id
_entity.type
_entity.pdbx_description
1 polymer ?
#
loop_
_entity_poly.entity_id
_entity_poly.type
_entity_poly.pdbx_seq_one_letter_code
_entity_poly.pdbx_strand_id
1 'polypeptide(L)'
;MARRATEHLGTGGDMALFNMLGIEVEGPEGPVRVEATFAALPPDHGGPKICTRERFLGEVRDQAGRRWHAMIEGRQARFLGRADD
;
A
#
# COMPACT_ATOMS: atom_id res chain seq x y z
N MET A 1 -1.02 -13.27 -31.36
CA MET A 1 -1.71 -13.46 -30.06
C MET A 1 -0.73 -14.06 -29.07
N ALA A 2 -0.64 -13.47 -27.87
CA ALA A 2 -0.13 -13.97 -26.59
C ALA A 2 1.25 -14.68 -26.59
N ARG A 3 2.20 -14.29 -25.73
CA ARG A 3 2.17 -14.59 -24.29
C ARG A 3 2.91 -13.50 -23.51
N ARG A 4 2.20 -12.81 -22.63
CA ARG A 4 2.80 -11.96 -21.59
C ARG A 4 3.48 -12.87 -20.59
N ALA A 5 4.78 -12.63 -20.35
CA ALA A 5 5.52 -13.23 -19.25
C ALA A 5 4.85 -12.82 -17.94
N THR A 6 4.21 -13.78 -17.28
CA THR A 6 3.76 -13.65 -15.90
C THR A 6 4.95 -14.04 -15.06
N GLU A 7 5.78 -13.06 -14.71
CA GLU A 7 6.91 -13.30 -13.81
C GLU A 7 6.36 -13.65 -12.43
N HIS A 8 6.64 -14.87 -12.05
CA HIS A 8 6.29 -15.51 -10.81
C HIS A 8 7.14 -14.88 -9.69
N LEU A 9 6.63 -13.84 -9.04
CA LEU A 9 7.26 -13.27 -7.84
C LEU A 9 7.03 -14.20 -6.64
N GLY A 10 7.84 -15.26 -6.62
CA GLY A 10 8.00 -16.13 -5.47
C GLY A 10 8.63 -15.42 -4.29
N THR A 11 8.36 -16.01 -3.12
CA THR A 11 9.08 -15.90 -1.84
C THR A 11 8.67 -14.73 -0.94
N GLY A 12 7.88 -15.07 0.08
CA GLY A 12 7.73 -14.28 1.30
C GLY A 12 9.05 -14.19 2.05
N GLY A 13 9.89 -13.24 1.64
CA GLY A 13 11.02 -12.76 2.42
C GLY A 13 10.68 -11.37 2.96
N ASP A 14 11.10 -11.08 4.20
CA ASP A 14 11.13 -9.75 4.83
C ASP A 14 11.20 -8.65 3.76
N MET A 15 10.05 -8.06 3.41
CA MET A 15 10.06 -6.79 2.70
C MET A 15 10.57 -5.81 3.74
N ALA A 16 11.87 -5.53 3.70
CA ALA A 16 12.44 -4.44 4.46
C ALA A 16 11.55 -3.21 4.19
N LEU A 17 10.95 -2.69 5.26
CA LEU A 17 10.02 -1.56 5.30
C LEU A 17 10.39 -0.41 4.35
N PHE A 18 11.68 -0.27 4.05
CA PHE A 18 12.28 0.79 3.25
C PHE A 18 12.08 0.70 1.74
N ASN A 19 11.55 -0.40 1.17
CA ASN A 19 11.42 -0.51 -0.29
C ASN A 19 9.98 -0.71 -0.80
N MET A 20 8.99 -0.21 -0.07
CA MET A 20 7.58 -0.31 -0.46
C MET A 20 7.17 0.68 -1.55
N LEU A 21 7.93 1.76 -1.76
CA LEU A 21 7.61 2.78 -2.75
C LEU A 21 7.59 2.20 -4.17
N GLY A 22 6.49 2.42 -4.88
CA GLY A 22 6.28 1.93 -6.24
C GLY A 22 5.84 0.48 -6.36
N ILE A 23 5.71 -0.26 -5.25
CA ILE A 23 5.17 -1.62 -5.24
C ILE A 23 3.64 -1.60 -5.40
N GLU A 24 3.10 -2.58 -6.12
CA GLU A 24 1.66 -2.84 -6.16
C GLU A 24 1.24 -3.81 -5.05
N VAL A 25 0.18 -3.45 -4.34
CA VAL A 25 -0.45 -4.22 -3.27
C VAL A 25 -1.95 -4.37 -3.53
N GLU A 26 -2.57 -5.38 -2.95
CA GLU A 26 -4.00 -5.65 -3.08
C GLU A 26 -4.81 -4.62 -2.28
N GLY A 27 -5.58 -3.77 -2.97
CA GLY A 27 -6.56 -2.88 -2.37
C GLY A 27 -7.99 -3.45 -2.41
N PRO A 28 -8.96 -2.78 -1.75
CA PRO A 28 -10.34 -3.26 -1.64
C PRO A 28 -11.10 -3.32 -2.97
N GLU A 29 -10.77 -2.44 -3.92
CA GLU A 29 -11.38 -2.40 -5.26
C GLU A 29 -10.45 -2.96 -6.35
N GLY A 30 -9.25 -3.43 -5.98
CA GLY A 30 -8.24 -3.89 -6.91
C GLY A 30 -6.82 -3.44 -6.51
N PRO A 31 -5.81 -3.77 -7.34
CA PRO A 31 -4.42 -3.42 -7.06
C PRO A 31 -4.21 -1.91 -6.96
N VAL A 32 -3.39 -1.50 -6.01
CA VAL A 32 -2.99 -0.11 -5.79
C VAL A 32 -1.48 0.00 -5.65
N ARG A 33 -0.93 1.10 -6.14
CA ARG A 33 0.51 1.37 -6.09
C ARG A 33 0.84 2.26 -4.89
N VAL A 34 1.83 1.87 -4.10
CA VAL A 34 2.32 2.69 -2.98
C VAL A 34 3.09 3.88 -3.52
N GLU A 35 2.65 5.10 -3.19
CA GLU A 35 3.29 6.36 -3.61
C GLU A 35 4.08 7.02 -2.48
N ALA A 36 3.66 6.83 -1.22
CA ALA A 36 4.36 7.36 -0.06
C ALA A 36 4.24 6.42 1.15
N THR A 37 5.18 6.52 2.09
CA THR A 37 5.16 5.83 3.38
C THR A 37 5.30 6.85 4.51
N PHE A 38 4.52 6.70 5.57
CA PHE A 38 4.47 7.61 6.71
C PHE A 38 4.87 6.88 8.00
N ALA A 39 5.51 7.59 8.93
CA ALA A 39 5.76 7.08 10.28
C ALA A 39 4.49 7.10 11.16
N ALA A 40 3.58 8.04 10.88
CA ALA A 40 2.30 8.21 11.57
C ALA A 40 1.30 8.94 10.64
N LEU A 41 0.00 8.68 10.80
CA LEU A 41 -1.05 9.45 10.14
C LEU A 41 -1.50 10.65 11.00
N PRO A 42 -2.11 11.68 10.37
CA PRO A 42 -2.79 12.76 11.09
C PRO A 42 -3.83 12.22 12.10
N PRO A 43 -4.09 12.94 13.20
CA PRO A 43 -4.89 12.45 14.33
C PRO A 43 -6.35 12.09 14.01
N ASP A 44 -6.91 12.58 12.89
CA ASP A 44 -8.31 12.41 12.51
C ASP A 44 -8.56 11.30 11.46
N HIS A 45 -7.56 10.49 11.14
CA HIS A 45 -7.65 9.49 10.06
C HIS A 45 -8.35 8.16 10.42
N GLY A 46 -8.85 8.01 11.66
CA GLY A 46 -9.59 6.81 12.11
C GLY A 46 -8.80 5.49 12.17
N GLY A 47 -7.52 5.50 11.81
CA GLY A 47 -6.64 4.32 11.77
C GLY A 47 -5.70 4.18 12.98
N PRO A 48 -4.96 3.05 13.07
CA PRO A 48 -3.93 2.87 14.08
C PRO A 48 -2.87 3.99 14.01
N LYS A 49 -2.52 4.55 15.17
CA LYS A 49 -1.67 5.75 15.27
C LYS A 49 -0.16 5.48 15.05
N ILE A 50 0.26 4.22 14.98
CA ILE A 50 1.68 3.84 15.00
C ILE A 50 1.92 2.71 14.00
N CYS A 51 2.99 2.82 13.21
CA CYS A 51 3.51 1.75 12.36
C CYS A 51 4.21 0.68 13.21
N THR A 52 3.96 -0.59 12.93
CA THR A 52 4.72 -1.71 13.50
C THR A 52 5.72 -2.25 12.47
N ARG A 53 6.55 -3.23 12.86
CA ARG A 53 7.48 -3.88 11.92
C ARG A 53 6.76 -4.49 10.70
N GLU A 54 5.52 -4.93 10.89
CA GLU A 54 4.74 -5.67 9.89
C GLU A 54 3.63 -4.82 9.23
N ARG A 55 3.40 -3.61 9.75
CA ARG A 55 2.30 -2.73 9.33
C ARG A 55 2.78 -1.30 9.24
N PHE A 56 2.60 -0.68 8.09
CA PHE A 56 2.96 0.72 7.92
C PHE A 56 1.84 1.50 7.25
N LEU A 57 1.89 2.79 7.48
CA LEU A 57 0.95 3.75 6.94
C LEU A 57 1.54 4.29 5.65
N GLY A 58 0.71 4.46 4.63
CA GLY A 58 1.16 4.96 3.35
C GLY A 58 0.06 5.63 2.58
N GLU A 59 0.45 6.28 1.49
CA GLU A 59 -0.48 6.72 0.47
C GLU A 59 -0.36 5.77 -0.72
N VAL A 60 -1.51 5.40 -1.26
CA VAL A 60 -1.60 4.52 -2.41
C VAL A 60 -2.47 5.16 -3.49
N ARG A 61 -2.22 4.76 -4.73
CA ARG A 61 -2.95 5.20 -5.90
C ARG A 61 -3.56 4.02 -6.62
N ASP A 62 -4.84 4.11 -6.94
CA ASP A 62 -5.53 3.09 -7.72
C ASP A 62 -5.38 3.29 -9.24
N GLN A 63 -5.91 2.35 -10.02
CA GLN A 63 -5.89 2.42 -11.49
C GLN A 63 -6.72 3.57 -12.07
N ALA A 64 -7.72 4.07 -11.33
CA ALA A 64 -8.48 5.27 -11.69
C ALA A 64 -7.70 6.56 -11.38
N GLY A 65 -6.53 6.44 -10.76
CA GLY A 65 -5.65 7.54 -10.39
C GLY A 65 -6.03 8.23 -9.08
N ARG A 66 -6.99 7.68 -8.32
CA ARG A 66 -7.44 8.24 -7.04
C ARG A 66 -6.42 7.88 -5.96
N ARG A 67 -6.10 8.87 -5.10
CA ARG A 67 -5.14 8.72 -4.00
C ARG A 67 -5.86 8.58 -2.66
N TRP A 68 -5.38 7.67 -1.83
CA TRP A 68 -5.94 7.43 -0.51
C TRP A 68 -4.90 6.92 0.48
N HIS A 69 -5.16 7.17 1.76
CA HIS A 69 -4.32 6.72 2.85
C HIS A 69 -4.66 5.28 3.24
N ALA A 70 -3.62 4.47 3.40
CA ALA A 70 -3.71 3.04 3.61
C ALA A 70 -2.95 2.58 4.85
N MET A 71 -3.48 1.56 5.53
CA MET A 71 -2.67 0.64 6.32
C MET A 71 -2.23 -0.49 5.41
N ILE A 72 -0.93 -0.72 5.29
CA ILE A 72 -0.36 -1.78 4.47
C ILE A 72 0.22 -2.86 5.38
N GLU A 73 -0.28 -4.09 5.23
CA GLU A 73 0.15 -5.29 5.97
C GLU A 73 0.49 -6.37 4.94
N GLY A 74 1.77 -6.74 4.85
CA GLY A 74 2.25 -7.61 3.78
C GLY A 74 2.00 -7.01 2.39
N ARG A 75 1.17 -7.69 1.58
CA ARG A 75 0.76 -7.23 0.23
C ARG A 75 -0.67 -6.71 0.18
N GLN A 76 -1.25 -6.33 1.31
CA GLN A 76 -2.63 -5.85 1.38
C GLN A 76 -2.69 -4.41 1.88
N ALA A 77 -3.48 -3.58 1.21
CA ALA A 77 -3.77 -2.20 1.58
C ALA A 77 -5.22 -2.07 2.04
N ARG A 78 -5.40 -1.56 3.26
CA ARG A 78 -6.71 -1.26 3.86
C ARG A 78 -6.95 0.24 3.84
N PHE A 79 -8.10 0.65 3.31
CA PHE A 79 -8.48 2.06 3.21
C PHE A 79 -8.65 2.71 4.59
N LEU A 80 -8.02 3.88 4.78
CA LEU A 80 -8.11 4.71 5.99
C LEU A 80 -8.69 6.10 5.71
N GLY A 81 -8.86 6.49 4.45
CA GLY A 81 -9.43 7.79 4.08
C GLY A 81 -8.85 8.31 2.76
N ARG A 82 -9.47 9.35 2.20
CA ARG A 82 -8.94 10.01 0.99
C ARG A 82 -7.67 10.80 1.33
N ALA A 83 -6.78 10.93 0.36
CA ALA A 83 -5.58 11.75 0.50
C ALA A 83 -5.83 13.23 0.15
N ASP A 84 -6.86 13.48 -0.66
CA ASP A 84 -7.36 14.81 -0.97
C ASP A 84 -8.45 15.17 0.05
N ASP A 85 -8.14 16.10 0.97
CA ASP A 85 -9.11 16.84 1.79
C ASP A 85 -9.74 17.96 0.94
#